data_AF-A0A6A1UJ63-F1
#
_entry.id   AF-A0A6A1UJ63-F1
#
_cell.length_a   1.000
_cell.length_b   1.000
_cell.length_c   1.000
_cell.angle_alpha   90.00
_cell.angle_beta   90.00
_cell.angle_gamma   90.00
#
_symmetry.space_group_name_H-M   'P 1'
#
loop_
_entity.id
_entity.type
_entity.pdbx_description
1 polymer ?
#
loop_
_entity_poly.entity_id
_entity_poly.type
_entity_poly.pdbx_seq_one_letter_code
_entity_poly.pdbx_strand_id
1 'polypeptide(L)'
;MPVALLRADNNLPPWRPGLKEVFDAIICDPPYGVRAGGRKSGGRKLLRGTVDPYTVPDDKRTDHIPSTAPYCLAECVHDLLDLAARMIVMGGRLVFFYPVLREDDFVEIHFPEHPCFKLITTAEQILSSRYSRVLLTMVKIGSYTEEIAEAARMKHIEFRENHLKWLEDGNLHSAVFSPADPLLTAADDSKSTKEPKPKYRGKYV
;
A
#
# COMPACT_ATOMS: atom_id res chain seq x y z
N MET A 1 13.80 -28.38 -0.80
CA MET A 1 12.88 -27.63 0.09
C MET A 1 12.13 -26.62 -0.75
N PRO A 2 10.81 -26.45 -0.59
CA PRO A 2 10.13 -25.31 -1.21
C PRO A 2 10.79 -24.02 -0.70
N VAL A 3 10.89 -23.00 -1.56
CA VAL A 3 11.38 -21.68 -1.16
C VAL A 3 10.46 -21.17 -0.06
N ALA A 4 10.96 -21.09 1.18
CA ALA A 4 10.15 -20.71 2.33
C ALA A 4 10.08 -19.20 2.54
N LEU A 5 11.06 -18.45 2.04
CA LEU A 5 11.15 -17.00 2.18
C LEU A 5 11.90 -16.38 1.01
N LEU A 6 11.28 -15.40 0.37
CA LEU A 6 11.88 -14.58 -0.68
C LEU A 6 11.90 -13.12 -0.24
N ARG A 7 13.07 -12.48 -0.26
CA ARG A 7 13.16 -11.02 -0.12
C ARG A 7 12.91 -10.40 -1.50
N ALA A 8 11.76 -9.77 -1.65
CA ALA A 8 11.32 -9.17 -2.90
C ALA A 8 10.58 -7.86 -2.64
N ASP A 9 10.43 -7.07 -3.69
CA ASP A 9 9.58 -5.89 -3.70
C ASP A 9 8.46 -6.11 -4.73
N ASN A 10 7.21 -5.86 -4.33
CA ASN A 10 6.09 -6.01 -5.26
C ASN A 10 6.03 -4.88 -6.30
N ASN A 11 6.56 -3.70 -5.98
CA ASN A 11 6.64 -2.59 -6.92
C ASN A 11 7.62 -2.87 -8.07
N LEU A 12 8.65 -3.69 -7.79
CA LEU A 12 9.62 -4.18 -8.77
C LEU A 12 9.72 -5.71 -8.67
N PRO A 13 8.69 -6.42 -9.18
CA PRO A 13 8.54 -7.84 -8.92
C PRO A 13 9.67 -8.66 -9.56
N PRO A 14 10.30 -9.60 -8.81
CA PRO A 14 11.51 -10.32 -9.25
C PRO A 14 11.20 -11.50 -10.19
N TRP A 15 10.04 -11.49 -10.86
CA TRP A 15 9.56 -12.62 -11.63
C TRP A 15 10.11 -12.58 -13.05
N ARG A 16 10.48 -13.76 -13.57
CA ARG A 16 10.85 -13.90 -14.99
C ARG A 16 9.65 -13.54 -15.89
N PRO A 17 9.86 -12.93 -17.08
CA PRO A 17 8.76 -12.45 -17.93
C PRO A 17 7.68 -13.49 -18.30
N GLY A 18 8.05 -14.77 -18.42
CA GLY A 18 7.11 -15.85 -18.76
C GLY A 18 6.41 -16.52 -17.56
N LEU A 19 6.66 -16.07 -16.32
CA LEU A 19 6.05 -16.67 -15.13
C LEU A 19 4.64 -16.12 -14.94
N LYS A 20 3.66 -17.02 -14.95
CA LYS A 20 2.24 -16.72 -14.73
C LYS A 20 1.56 -17.92 -14.07
N GLU A 21 0.47 -17.65 -13.37
CA GLU A 21 -0.48 -18.68 -12.90
C GLU A 21 0.21 -19.81 -12.11
N VAL A 22 1.02 -19.45 -11.11
CA VAL A 22 1.77 -20.39 -10.26
C VAL A 22 1.28 -20.44 -8.82
N PHE A 23 0.37 -19.55 -8.43
CA PHE A 23 -0.21 -19.51 -7.09
C PHE A 23 -1.68 -19.89 -7.12
N ASP A 24 -2.11 -20.75 -6.20
CA ASP A 24 -3.52 -21.02 -5.95
C ASP A 24 -4.20 -19.84 -5.26
N ALA A 25 -3.45 -19.15 -4.40
CA ALA A 25 -3.92 -17.98 -3.67
C ALA A 25 -2.78 -17.04 -3.27
N ILE A 26 -3.13 -15.77 -3.05
CA ILE A 26 -2.29 -14.78 -2.37
C ILE A 26 -3.10 -14.27 -1.17
N ILE A 27 -2.48 -14.31 0.02
CA ILE A 27 -3.09 -13.85 1.28
C ILE A 27 -2.13 -12.86 1.94
N CYS A 28 -2.56 -11.62 2.21
CA CYS A 28 -1.68 -10.61 2.81
C CYS A 28 -2.41 -9.53 3.62
N ASP A 29 -1.62 -8.76 4.39
CA ASP A 29 -2.05 -7.56 5.11
C ASP A 29 -1.15 -6.38 4.65
N PRO A 30 -1.46 -5.74 3.50
CA PRO A 30 -0.63 -4.66 2.97
C PRO A 30 -0.44 -3.49 3.96
N PRO A 31 0.67 -2.74 3.87
CA PRO A 31 0.87 -1.58 4.74
C PRO A 31 -0.07 -0.42 4.36
N TYR A 32 -0.98 -0.06 5.25
CA TYR A 32 -1.98 1.00 5.03
C TYR A 32 -1.54 2.42 5.40
N GLY A 33 -0.31 2.60 5.89
CA GLY A 33 0.17 3.92 6.33
C GLY A 33 -0.31 4.36 7.72
N VAL A 34 -1.19 3.61 8.40
CA VAL A 34 -1.71 3.99 9.74
C VAL A 34 -0.69 3.73 10.85
N ARG A 35 -0.15 2.50 10.96
CA ARG A 35 0.87 2.17 11.98
C ARG A 35 2.28 2.04 11.40
N ALA A 36 2.36 1.56 10.17
CA ALA A 36 3.59 1.44 9.41
C ALA A 36 3.36 2.04 8.02
N GLY A 37 4.23 2.97 7.63
CA GLY A 37 4.24 3.52 6.27
C GLY A 37 4.69 2.46 5.28
N GLY A 38 3.98 2.32 4.16
CA GLY A 38 4.43 1.49 3.05
C GLY A 38 5.81 1.95 2.57
N ARG A 39 6.66 0.98 2.21
CA ARG A 39 8.00 1.23 1.66
C ARG A 39 8.19 0.41 0.39
N LYS A 40 8.74 1.05 -0.63
CA LYS A 40 9.17 0.42 -1.88
C LYS A 40 10.64 0.77 -2.15
N SER A 41 11.29 -0.01 -2.98
CA SER A 41 12.65 0.22 -3.45
C SER A 41 12.67 1.47 -4.32
N GLY A 42 13.66 2.31 -4.08
CA GLY A 42 13.78 3.61 -4.74
C GLY A 42 14.34 4.65 -3.79
N GLY A 43 15.31 5.43 -4.27
CA GLY A 43 15.81 6.58 -3.53
C GLY A 43 14.93 7.80 -3.74
N ARG A 44 14.79 8.65 -2.72
CA ARG A 44 14.07 9.94 -2.84
C ARG A 44 14.63 10.84 -3.96
N LYS A 45 15.94 10.74 -4.21
CA LYS A 45 16.63 11.45 -5.32
C LYS A 45 16.35 10.82 -6.69
N LEU A 46 16.23 9.49 -6.74
CA LEU A 46 15.88 8.75 -7.96
C LEU A 46 14.45 9.07 -8.39
N LEU A 47 13.49 9.02 -7.46
CA LEU A 47 12.08 9.33 -7.73
C LEU A 47 11.84 10.81 -8.06
N ARG A 48 12.75 11.71 -7.67
CA ARG A 48 12.74 13.12 -8.08
C ARG A 48 13.45 13.39 -9.41
N GLY A 49 13.96 12.34 -10.08
CA GLY A 49 14.75 12.48 -11.31
C GLY A 49 16.06 13.27 -11.13
N THR A 50 16.52 13.44 -9.89
CA THR A 50 17.74 14.20 -9.58
C THR A 50 19.01 13.37 -9.78
N VAL A 51 18.88 12.04 -9.79
CA VAL A 51 19.98 11.09 -9.93
C VAL A 51 19.50 9.92 -10.78
N ASP A 52 20.32 9.50 -11.73
CA ASP A 52 20.05 8.33 -12.58
C ASP A 52 20.07 7.00 -11.81
N PRO A 53 19.43 5.94 -12.33
CA PRO A 53 19.52 4.60 -11.77
C PRO A 53 20.98 4.14 -11.63
N TYR A 54 21.40 3.90 -10.38
CA TYR A 54 22.74 3.40 -10.10
C TYR A 54 22.76 1.88 -10.19
N THR A 55 23.60 1.35 -11.08
CA THR A 55 23.89 -0.09 -11.10
C THR A 55 24.90 -0.41 -10.02
N VAL A 56 24.51 -1.28 -9.08
CA VAL A 56 25.38 -1.71 -7.99
C VAL A 56 26.52 -2.56 -8.56
N PRO A 57 27.80 -2.19 -8.31
CA PRO A 57 28.96 -2.99 -8.68
C PRO A 57 28.88 -4.42 -8.13
N ASP A 58 29.39 -5.39 -8.89
CA ASP A 58 29.28 -6.82 -8.53
C ASP A 58 29.88 -7.14 -7.15
N ASP A 59 31.00 -6.51 -6.81
CA ASP A 59 31.70 -6.64 -5.53
C ASP A 59 30.87 -6.14 -4.32
N LYS A 60 29.87 -5.29 -4.57
CA LYS A 60 29.02 -4.70 -3.53
C LYS A 60 27.61 -5.27 -3.51
N ARG A 61 27.27 -6.20 -4.42
CA ARG A 61 25.89 -6.66 -4.62
C ARG A 61 25.35 -7.48 -3.45
N THR A 62 26.18 -8.35 -2.86
CA THR A 62 25.73 -9.33 -1.85
C THR A 62 25.14 -8.67 -0.61
N ASP A 63 25.78 -7.63 -0.09
CA ASP A 63 25.36 -6.93 1.12
C ASP A 63 24.69 -5.58 0.83
N HIS A 64 24.32 -5.32 -0.44
CA HIS A 64 23.68 -4.07 -0.80
C HIS A 64 22.27 -3.99 -0.21
N ILE A 65 22.02 -2.93 0.55
CA ILE A 65 20.68 -2.58 1.02
C ILE A 65 20.15 -1.46 0.10
N PRO A 66 19.15 -1.75 -0.75
CA PRO A 66 18.59 -0.74 -1.62
C PRO A 66 17.94 0.37 -0.80
N SER A 67 18.12 1.62 -1.24
CA SER A 67 17.37 2.75 -0.68
C SER A 67 15.88 2.54 -0.89
N THR A 68 15.08 3.00 0.07
CA THR A 68 13.61 2.89 0.00
C THR A 68 12.92 4.25 0.00
N ALA A 69 11.74 4.29 -0.60
CA ALA A 69 10.85 5.43 -0.68
C ALA A 69 9.48 5.09 -0.07
N PRO A 70 8.68 6.10 0.31
CA PRO A 70 7.29 5.87 0.68
C PRO A 70 6.55 5.11 -0.42
N TYR A 71 5.60 4.28 -0.03
CA TYR A 71 4.74 3.52 -0.92
C TYR A 71 3.31 3.82 -0.50
N CYS A 72 2.60 4.61 -1.31
CA CYS A 72 1.24 4.99 -0.96
C CYS A 72 0.30 3.79 -1.11
N LEU A 73 -0.82 3.82 -0.38
CA LEU A 73 -1.80 2.73 -0.39
C LEU A 73 -2.31 2.41 -1.79
N ALA A 74 -2.65 3.44 -2.57
CA ALA A 74 -3.19 3.29 -3.92
C ALA A 74 -2.24 2.54 -4.84
N GLU A 75 -0.96 2.92 -4.85
CA GLU A 75 0.08 2.24 -5.64
C GLU A 75 0.32 0.82 -5.14
N CYS A 76 0.37 0.63 -3.80
CA CYS A 76 0.58 -0.68 -3.19
C CYS A 76 -0.51 -1.69 -3.55
N VAL A 77 -1.77 -1.26 -3.48
CA VAL A 77 -2.92 -2.09 -3.83
C VAL A 77 -3.00 -2.33 -5.34
N HIS A 78 -2.70 -1.32 -6.16
CA HIS A 78 -2.62 -1.49 -7.61
C HIS A 78 -1.60 -2.57 -7.99
N ASP A 79 -0.37 -2.46 -7.50
CA ASP A 79 0.69 -3.43 -7.81
C ASP A 79 0.37 -4.82 -7.25
N LEU A 80 -0.36 -4.91 -6.13
CA LEU A 80 -0.83 -6.19 -5.58
C LEU A 80 -1.85 -6.85 -6.52
N LEU A 81 -2.82 -6.09 -7.01
CA LEU A 81 -3.85 -6.57 -7.93
C LEU A 81 -3.24 -7.01 -9.27
N ASP A 82 -2.32 -6.21 -9.82
CA ASP A 82 -1.60 -6.55 -11.06
C ASP A 82 -0.77 -7.83 -10.90
N LEU A 83 0.02 -7.92 -9.81
CA LEU A 83 0.77 -9.14 -9.51
C LEU A 83 -0.17 -10.35 -9.40
N ALA A 84 -1.24 -10.22 -8.63
CA ALA A 84 -2.20 -11.29 -8.41
C ALA A 84 -2.86 -11.73 -9.71
N ALA A 85 -3.22 -10.80 -10.58
CA ALA A 85 -3.87 -11.09 -11.85
C ALA A 85 -2.97 -11.93 -12.76
N ARG A 86 -1.67 -11.64 -12.78
CA ARG A 86 -0.66 -12.41 -13.51
C ARG A 86 -0.37 -13.77 -12.88
N MET A 87 -0.25 -13.83 -11.56
CA MET A 87 0.35 -14.97 -10.86
C MET A 87 -0.64 -16.00 -10.32
N ILE A 88 -1.88 -15.60 -10.04
CA ILE A 88 -2.90 -16.52 -9.51
C ILE A 88 -3.53 -17.31 -10.66
N VAL A 89 -3.77 -18.60 -10.47
CA VAL A 89 -4.48 -19.46 -11.44
C VAL A 89 -5.94 -19.02 -11.60
N MET A 90 -6.57 -19.34 -12.74
CA MET A 90 -8.02 -19.13 -12.91
C MET A 90 -8.82 -19.84 -11.81
N GLY A 91 -9.78 -19.16 -11.20
CA GLY A 91 -10.53 -19.65 -10.03
C GLY A 91 -9.78 -19.56 -8.69
N GLY A 92 -8.49 -19.20 -8.70
CA GLY A 92 -7.71 -18.93 -7.50
C GLY A 92 -8.14 -17.65 -6.79
N ARG A 93 -7.60 -17.41 -5.58
CA ARG A 93 -8.09 -16.35 -4.67
C ARG A 93 -7.04 -15.32 -4.29
N LEU A 94 -7.41 -14.05 -4.39
CA LEU A 94 -6.71 -12.95 -3.75
C LEU A 94 -7.48 -12.57 -2.47
N VAL A 95 -6.79 -12.62 -1.32
CA VAL A 95 -7.36 -12.26 -0.02
C VAL A 95 -6.46 -11.23 0.64
N PHE A 96 -6.97 -10.04 0.93
CA PHE A 96 -6.17 -9.02 1.58
C PHE A 96 -7.03 -8.11 2.45
N PHE A 97 -6.42 -7.55 3.49
CA PHE A 97 -7.06 -6.51 4.27
C PHE A 97 -6.99 -5.17 3.51
N TYR A 98 -8.04 -4.37 3.64
CA TYR A 98 -8.13 -3.02 3.10
C TYR A 98 -8.57 -2.06 4.21
N PRO A 99 -7.94 -0.88 4.36
CA PRO A 99 -8.24 0.02 5.45
C PRO A 99 -9.50 0.84 5.14
N VAL A 100 -10.34 1.07 6.14
CA VAL A 100 -11.57 1.86 6.00
C VAL A 100 -11.65 2.89 7.14
N LEU A 101 -11.96 4.13 6.77
CA LEU A 101 -12.33 5.16 7.73
C LEU A 101 -13.81 4.97 8.08
N ARG A 102 -14.10 4.97 9.37
CA ARG A 102 -15.47 4.96 9.88
C ARG A 102 -15.88 6.41 10.08
N GLU A 103 -16.56 6.96 9.08
CA GLU A 103 -17.26 8.24 9.21
C GLU A 103 -18.72 7.96 9.63
N ASP A 104 -19.29 8.87 10.40
CA ASP A 104 -20.71 8.82 10.74
C ASP A 104 -21.50 9.21 9.48
N ASP A 105 -22.35 8.29 9.02
CA ASP A 105 -23.31 8.37 7.91
C ASP A 105 -22.84 7.96 6.48
N PHE A 106 -23.23 6.73 6.12
CA PHE A 106 -23.64 6.28 4.78
C PHE A 106 -22.74 6.56 3.56
N VAL A 107 -21.43 6.50 3.69
CA VAL A 107 -20.55 6.44 2.50
C VAL A 107 -20.51 5.02 1.96
N GLU A 108 -20.95 4.83 0.72
CA GLU A 108 -20.75 3.58 -0.01
C GLU A 108 -19.24 3.35 -0.19
N ILE A 109 -18.69 2.34 0.49
CA ILE A 109 -17.27 2.04 0.43
C ILE A 109 -16.96 1.38 -0.91
N HIS A 110 -16.31 2.12 -1.80
CA HIS A 110 -15.78 1.57 -3.04
C HIS A 110 -14.47 0.84 -2.77
N PHE A 111 -14.50 -0.49 -2.93
CA PHE A 111 -13.30 -1.30 -2.85
C PHE A 111 -12.51 -1.27 -4.16
N PRO A 112 -11.19 -1.51 -4.12
CA PRO A 112 -10.37 -1.65 -5.32
C PRO A 112 -10.92 -2.74 -6.26
N GLU A 113 -11.02 -2.43 -7.54
CA GLU A 113 -11.47 -3.36 -8.57
C GLU A 113 -10.33 -3.70 -9.54
N HIS A 114 -10.45 -4.85 -10.22
CA HIS A 114 -9.53 -5.27 -11.25
C HIS A 114 -10.25 -6.17 -12.28
N PRO A 115 -10.06 -6.00 -13.60
CA PRO A 115 -10.80 -6.75 -14.63
C PRO A 115 -10.72 -8.28 -14.50
N CYS A 116 -9.57 -8.80 -14.04
CA CYS A 116 -9.40 -10.23 -13.82
C CYS A 116 -10.08 -10.78 -12.56
N PHE A 117 -10.61 -9.95 -11.67
CA PHE A 117 -11.11 -10.35 -10.36
C PHE A 117 -12.55 -9.95 -10.12
N LYS A 118 -13.26 -10.79 -9.38
CA LYS A 118 -14.59 -10.50 -8.84
C LYS A 118 -14.53 -10.56 -7.31
N LEU A 119 -15.05 -9.53 -6.65
CA LEU A 119 -15.24 -9.53 -5.21
C LEU A 119 -16.34 -10.54 -4.84
N ILE A 120 -16.03 -11.44 -3.90
CA ILE A 120 -16.93 -12.52 -3.46
C ILE A 120 -17.49 -12.24 -2.08
N THR A 121 -16.65 -11.82 -1.14
CA THR A 121 -17.08 -11.51 0.21
C THR A 121 -16.18 -10.46 0.83
N THR A 122 -16.74 -9.75 1.79
CA THR A 122 -16.06 -8.79 2.66
C THR A 122 -16.29 -9.20 4.11
N ALA A 123 -15.32 -8.94 4.99
CA ALA A 123 -15.48 -9.13 6.43
C ALA A 123 -14.80 -7.98 7.17
N GLU A 124 -15.58 -7.15 7.85
CA GLU A 124 -15.05 -6.01 8.58
C GLU A 124 -14.50 -6.43 9.96
N GLN A 125 -13.33 -5.89 10.29
CA GLN A 125 -12.77 -5.89 11.62
C GLN A 125 -12.61 -4.45 12.10
N ILE A 126 -13.42 -4.06 13.08
CA ILE A 126 -13.33 -2.76 13.74
C ILE A 126 -12.07 -2.72 14.60
N LEU A 127 -11.25 -1.68 14.42
CA LEU A 127 -10.00 -1.49 15.18
C LEU A 127 -10.10 -0.32 16.16
N SER A 128 -10.88 0.71 15.82
CA SER A 128 -11.24 1.83 16.69
C SER A 128 -12.60 2.43 16.28
N SER A 129 -13.03 3.50 16.97
CA SER A 129 -14.22 4.24 16.59
C SER A 129 -14.13 4.86 15.19
N ARG A 130 -12.92 5.20 14.72
CA ARG A 130 -12.69 5.90 13.45
C ARG A 130 -12.07 5.05 12.35
N TYR A 131 -11.68 3.83 12.68
CA TYR A 131 -10.85 3.01 11.81
C TYR A 131 -11.24 1.54 11.90
N SER A 132 -11.45 0.93 10.75
CA SER A 132 -11.58 -0.51 10.59
C SER A 132 -10.71 -0.98 9.45
N ARG A 133 -10.59 -2.30 9.32
CA ARG A 133 -10.05 -2.93 8.13
C ARG A 133 -11.04 -3.98 7.66
N VAL A 134 -11.21 -4.09 6.35
CA VAL A 134 -12.10 -5.06 5.72
C VAL A 134 -11.25 -6.11 5.03
N LEU A 135 -11.46 -7.38 5.36
CA LEU A 135 -10.87 -8.49 4.62
C LEU A 135 -11.64 -8.67 3.32
N LEU A 136 -11.00 -8.37 2.20
CA LEU A 136 -11.54 -8.57 0.86
C LEU A 136 -11.14 -9.94 0.35
N THR A 137 -12.12 -10.72 -0.13
CA THR A 137 -11.88 -11.99 -0.81
C THR A 137 -12.35 -11.88 -2.25
N MET A 138 -11.42 -11.98 -3.18
CA MET A 138 -11.65 -11.90 -4.62
C MET A 138 -11.28 -13.22 -5.29
N VAL A 139 -12.01 -13.59 -6.34
CA VAL A 139 -11.71 -14.76 -7.18
C VAL A 139 -11.28 -14.33 -8.58
N LYS A 140 -10.25 -14.97 -9.13
CA LYS A 140 -9.81 -14.70 -10.50
C LYS A 140 -10.81 -15.29 -11.50
N ILE A 141 -11.42 -14.43 -12.31
CA ILE A 141 -12.43 -14.77 -13.31
C ILE A 141 -11.99 -14.49 -14.75
N GLY A 142 -10.87 -13.79 -14.96
CA GLY A 142 -10.38 -13.40 -16.27
C GLY A 142 -8.89 -13.65 -16.44
N SER A 143 -8.49 -13.90 -17.68
CA SER A 143 -7.08 -14.03 -18.08
C SER A 143 -6.37 -12.68 -18.04
N TYR A 144 -5.10 -12.68 -17.63
CA TYR A 144 -4.24 -11.50 -17.72
C TYR A 144 -3.77 -11.32 -19.17
N THR A 145 -4.34 -10.35 -19.87
CA THR A 145 -4.04 -10.07 -21.28
C THR A 145 -2.94 -9.03 -21.44
N GLU A 146 -2.43 -8.86 -22.68
CA GLU A 146 -1.42 -7.84 -22.97
C GLU A 146 -1.96 -6.42 -22.76
N GLU A 147 -3.25 -6.20 -23.03
CA GLU A 147 -3.91 -4.90 -22.81
C GLU A 147 -3.96 -4.56 -21.32
N ILE A 148 -4.27 -5.54 -20.47
CA ILE A 148 -4.26 -5.37 -19.01
C ILE A 148 -2.83 -5.07 -18.54
N ALA A 149 -1.85 -5.80 -19.08
CA ALA A 149 -0.44 -5.57 -18.75
C ALA A 149 0.05 -4.17 -19.16
N GLU A 150 -0.38 -3.66 -20.32
CA GLU A 150 -0.06 -2.31 -20.77
C GLU A 150 -0.73 -1.25 -19.90
N ALA A 151 -2.01 -1.43 -19.57
CA ALA A 151 -2.73 -0.51 -18.69
C ALA A 151 -2.06 -0.43 -17.30
N ALA A 152 -1.66 -1.58 -16.73
CA ALA A 152 -0.94 -1.64 -15.47
C ALA A 152 0.44 -0.95 -15.56
N ARG A 153 1.18 -1.14 -16.66
CA ARG A 153 2.46 -0.44 -16.91
C ARG A 153 2.28 1.08 -16.96
N MET A 154 1.28 1.56 -17.69
CA MET A 154 1.00 2.98 -17.79
C MET A 154 0.63 3.58 -16.43
N LYS A 155 -0.20 2.87 -15.65
CA LYS A 155 -0.56 3.29 -14.29
C LYS A 155 0.64 3.31 -13.34
N HIS A 156 1.54 2.33 -13.45
CA HIS A 156 2.78 2.29 -12.69
C HIS A 156 3.70 3.48 -13.01
N ILE A 157 3.81 3.86 -14.29
CA ILE A 157 4.55 5.07 -14.71
C ILE A 157 3.90 6.32 -14.12
N GLU A 158 2.57 6.43 -14.18
CA GLU A 158 1.82 7.56 -13.61
C GLU A 158 2.08 7.71 -12.11
N PHE A 159 2.07 6.61 -11.34
CA PHE A 159 2.39 6.63 -9.91
C PHE A 159 3.82 7.09 -9.65
N ARG A 160 4.77 6.66 -10.49
CA ARG A 160 6.18 7.05 -10.36
C ARG A 160 6.38 8.55 -10.64
N GLU A 161 5.75 9.08 -11.68
CA GLU A 161 5.86 10.50 -12.06
C GLU A 161 5.15 11.42 -11.08
N ASN A 162 4.00 10.99 -10.55
CA ASN A 162 3.17 11.76 -9.62
C ASN A 162 3.38 11.36 -8.16
N HIS A 163 4.52 10.75 -7.82
CA HIS A 163 4.77 10.11 -6.53
C HIS A 163 4.48 11.00 -5.31
N LEU A 164 4.84 12.29 -5.38
CA LEU A 164 4.60 13.23 -4.28
C LEU A 164 3.12 13.53 -4.07
N LYS A 165 2.38 13.75 -5.17
CA LYS A 165 0.93 14.02 -5.14
C LYS A 165 0.17 12.85 -4.52
N TRP A 166 0.44 11.64 -4.98
CA TRP A 166 -0.20 10.42 -4.45
C TRP A 166 0.12 10.14 -2.98
N LEU A 167 1.25 10.64 -2.47
CA LEU A 167 1.61 10.51 -1.06
C LEU A 167 0.82 11.47 -0.17
N GLU A 168 0.51 12.66 -0.67
CA GLU A 168 -0.29 13.66 0.04
C GLU A 168 -1.77 13.23 0.08
N ASP A 169 -2.33 12.83 -1.06
CA ASP A 169 -3.74 12.41 -1.19
C ASP A 169 -4.05 11.11 -0.42
N GLY A 170 -3.06 10.21 -0.26
CA GLY A 170 -3.22 8.89 0.34
C GLY A 170 -2.91 8.80 1.85
N ASN A 171 -2.78 9.93 2.56
CA ASN A 171 -2.34 9.93 3.95
C ASN A 171 -3.46 9.55 4.94
N LEU A 172 -3.66 8.25 5.12
CA LEU A 172 -4.65 7.72 6.04
C LEU A 172 -4.30 7.98 7.53
N HIS A 173 -3.01 8.12 7.86
CA HIS A 173 -2.58 8.37 9.24
C HIS A 173 -3.16 9.67 9.78
N SER A 174 -3.19 10.74 8.98
CA SER A 174 -3.81 12.00 9.41
C SER A 174 -5.30 11.83 9.67
N ALA A 175 -6.02 11.10 8.83
CA ALA A 175 -7.46 10.89 9.00
C ALA A 175 -7.79 10.09 10.28
N VAL A 176 -7.00 9.05 10.59
CA VAL A 176 -7.22 8.20 11.77
C VAL A 176 -6.87 8.91 13.09
N PHE A 177 -5.80 9.71 13.11
CA PHE A 177 -5.24 10.28 14.35
C PHE A 177 -5.48 11.78 14.53
N SER A 178 -6.18 12.46 13.62
CA SER A 178 -6.55 13.86 13.83
C SER A 178 -7.50 14.00 15.04
N PRO A 179 -7.43 15.09 15.82
CA PRO A 179 -8.43 15.36 16.86
C PRO A 179 -9.84 15.35 16.26
N ALA A 180 -10.86 14.89 17.01
CA ALA A 180 -12.25 15.17 16.59
C ALA A 180 -12.47 16.68 16.70
N ASP A 181 -13.33 17.23 15.85
CA ASP A 181 -13.77 18.62 16.00
C ASP A 181 -14.20 18.89 17.46
N PRO A 182 -13.67 19.95 18.10
CA PRO A 182 -14.01 20.29 19.48
C PRO A 182 -15.47 20.75 19.68
N LEU A 183 -16.27 20.81 18.62
CA LEU A 183 -17.65 21.31 18.67
C LEU A 183 -18.62 20.40 19.44
N LEU A 184 -18.21 19.18 19.82
CA LEU A 184 -19.02 18.25 20.64
C LEU A 184 -18.60 18.18 22.12
N THR A 185 -17.61 18.98 22.56
CA THR A 185 -17.18 19.02 23.97
C THR A 185 -17.13 20.46 24.51
N ALA A 186 -18.17 21.24 24.22
CA ALA A 186 -18.39 22.57 24.80
C ALA A 186 -19.50 22.55 25.86
N ALA A 187 -19.40 21.62 26.81
CA ALA A 187 -20.02 21.74 28.12
C ALA A 187 -19.06 21.12 29.12
N ASP A 188 -18.71 21.90 30.14
CA ASP A 188 -17.76 21.64 31.23
C ASP A 188 -16.25 21.84 30.99
N ASP A 189 -15.85 22.99 31.51
CA ASP A 189 -14.74 23.22 32.44
C ASP A 189 -13.37 23.76 31.97
N SER A 190 -13.20 25.03 32.37
CA SER A 190 -12.02 25.74 32.89
C SER A 190 -10.65 25.67 32.19
N LYS A 191 -10.17 26.89 31.90
CA LYS A 191 -8.85 27.30 31.41
C LYS A 191 -7.67 26.50 32.02
N SER A 192 -6.83 25.92 31.16
CA SER A 192 -5.38 25.85 31.42
C SER A 192 -4.59 26.10 30.13
N THR A 193 -3.78 27.16 30.16
CA THR A 193 -2.80 27.53 29.14
C THR A 193 -1.73 26.44 29.08
N LYS A 194 -1.62 25.70 27.97
CA LYS A 194 -0.53 24.72 27.76
C LYS A 194 0.54 25.32 26.86
N GLU A 195 1.70 25.57 27.45
CA GLU A 195 2.93 25.96 26.76
C GLU A 195 3.35 24.92 25.70
N PRO A 196 4.03 25.34 24.62
CA PRO A 196 4.48 24.43 23.56
C PRO A 196 5.54 23.46 24.09
N LYS A 197 5.20 22.15 24.11
CA LYS A 197 6.13 21.09 24.51
C LYS A 197 7.33 21.04 23.54
N PRO A 198 8.57 20.92 24.05
CA PRO A 198 9.76 20.84 23.21
C PRO A 198 9.79 19.54 22.39
N LYS A 199 10.13 19.65 21.11
CA LYS A 199 10.34 18.51 20.21
C LYS A 199 11.56 17.72 20.65
N TYR A 200 11.35 16.48 21.07
CA TYR A 200 12.42 15.53 21.39
C TYR A 200 13.25 15.23 20.13
N ARG A 201 14.53 15.64 20.14
CA ARG A 201 15.53 15.29 19.12
C ARG A 201 16.37 14.16 19.72
N GLY A 202 16.10 12.92 19.28
CA GLY A 202 16.93 11.78 19.65
C GLY A 202 18.38 12.03 19.25
N LYS A 203 19.30 11.97 20.21
CA LYS A 203 20.74 11.97 19.96
C LYS A 203 21.12 10.57 19.49
N TYR A 204 21.73 10.47 18.31
CA TYR A 204 22.40 9.26 17.86
C TYR A 204 23.52 8.93 18.86
N VAL A 205 23.58 7.67 19.29
CA VAL A 205 24.76 7.05 19.89
C VAL A 205 25.39 6.18 18.82
#